data_AF-B8LX37-F1
#
_entry.id   AF-B8LX37-F1
#
_cell.length_a   1.000
_cell.length_b   1.000
_cell.length_c   1.000
_cell.angle_alpha   90.00
_cell.angle_beta   90.00
_cell.angle_gamma   90.00
#
_symmetry.space_group_name_H-M   'P 1'
#
loop_
_entity.id
_entity.type
_entity.pdbx_description
1 polymer ?
#
loop_
_entity_poly.entity_id
_entity_poly.type
_entity_poly.pdbx_seq_one_letter_code
_entity_poly.pdbx_strand_id
1 'polypeptide(L)'
;MEFHFLNTDFPHFTTMDWSRLSQIHNILSKFNELTLFVSEKKPQISLAVPIYYELHDLLDEASKRKERFLDLDENISLAVKEGMKKYKKYYTFMDASDTYYTALILDPRVKGDLLLDKLEDEATRREILKALRDNIHRDYSVTTMESSLLSK
;
A
#
# COMPACT_ATOMS: atom_id res chain seq x y z
N MET A 1 -4.71 43.26 -36.80
CA MET A 1 -5.25 42.07 -36.13
C MET A 1 -4.39 40.90 -36.61
N GLU A 2 -3.29 40.64 -35.93
CA GLU A 2 -2.35 39.56 -36.29
C GLU A 2 -2.82 38.27 -35.65
N PHE A 3 -3.16 37.28 -36.48
CA PHE A 3 -3.39 35.91 -36.04
C PHE A 3 -2.02 35.27 -35.81
N HIS A 4 -1.62 35.13 -34.54
CA HIS A 4 -0.53 34.22 -34.18
C HIS A 4 -1.00 32.79 -34.48
N PHE A 5 -0.49 32.21 -35.56
CA PHE A 5 -0.57 30.77 -35.78
C PHE A 5 0.13 30.10 -34.59
N LEU A 6 -0.66 29.45 -33.73
CA LEU A 6 -0.13 28.53 -32.74
C LEU A 6 0.59 27.44 -33.53
N ASN A 7 1.93 27.44 -33.45
CA ASN A 7 2.75 26.40 -34.02
C ASN A 7 2.37 25.09 -33.30
N THR A 8 1.59 24.24 -33.95
CA THR A 8 1.07 22.98 -33.39
C THR A 8 2.08 21.84 -33.43
N ASP A 9 3.31 22.10 -33.86
CA ASP A 9 4.38 21.11 -33.90
C ASP A 9 4.98 20.94 -32.50
N PHE A 10 4.26 20.22 -31.65
CA PHE A 10 4.87 19.65 -30.45
C PHE A 10 5.96 18.67 -30.90
N PRO A 11 7.19 18.79 -30.38
CA PRO A 11 8.24 17.84 -30.72
C PRO A 11 7.77 16.44 -30.34
N HIS A 12 7.85 15.50 -31.29
CA HIS A 12 7.55 14.10 -31.02
C HIS A 12 8.53 13.57 -29.97
N PHE A 13 8.01 12.83 -29.00
CA PHE A 13 8.85 12.18 -28.00
C PHE A 13 9.83 11.22 -28.65
N THR A 14 11.09 11.35 -28.24
CA THR A 14 12.15 10.43 -28.63
C THR A 14 11.99 9.09 -27.89
N THR A 15 12.71 8.06 -28.34
CA THR A 15 12.76 6.77 -27.62
C THR A 15 13.21 6.94 -26.16
N MET A 16 14.12 7.89 -25.90
CA MET A 16 14.59 8.20 -24.56
C MET A 16 13.49 8.85 -23.71
N ASP A 17 12.69 9.75 -24.27
CA ASP A 17 11.56 10.36 -23.56
C ASP A 17 10.52 9.30 -23.18
N TRP A 18 10.19 8.39 -24.10
CA TRP A 18 9.30 7.27 -23.83
C TRP A 18 9.85 6.31 -22.76
N SER A 19 11.16 6.05 -22.76
CA SER A 19 11.81 5.26 -21.72
C SER A 19 11.69 5.94 -20.35
N ARG A 20 11.96 7.25 -20.26
CA ARG A 20 11.81 8.02 -19.02
C ARG A 20 10.36 8.04 -18.53
N LEU A 21 9.40 8.24 -19.43
CA LEU A 21 7.96 8.18 -19.11
C LEU A 21 7.55 6.82 -18.57
N SER A 22 8.06 5.72 -19.16
CA SER A 22 7.81 4.37 -18.68
C SER A 22 8.37 4.15 -17.27
N GLN A 23 9.57 4.68 -16.98
CA GLN A 23 10.16 4.62 -15.64
C GLN A 23 9.35 5.41 -14.61
N ILE A 24 8.91 6.63 -14.95
CA ILE A 24 8.03 7.44 -14.10
C ILE A 24 6.72 6.68 -13.83
N HIS A 25 6.10 6.14 -14.88
CA HIS A 25 4.88 5.37 -14.76
C HIS A 25 5.05 4.16 -13.84
N ASN A 26 6.17 3.44 -13.93
CA ASN A 26 6.44 2.28 -13.09
C ASN A 26 6.51 2.61 -11.58
N ILE A 27 7.01 3.80 -11.23
CA ILE A 27 7.01 4.26 -9.83
C ILE A 27 5.58 4.69 -9.42
N LEU A 28 4.93 5.50 -10.25
CA LEU A 28 3.62 6.07 -9.94
C LEU A 28 2.48 5.04 -9.96
N SER A 29 2.61 3.96 -10.74
CA SER A 29 1.63 2.87 -10.79
C SER A 29 1.43 2.25 -9.41
N LYS A 30 2.51 2.13 -8.61
CA LYS A 30 2.42 1.59 -7.26
C LYS A 30 1.68 2.52 -6.31
N PHE A 31 1.86 3.83 -6.45
CA PHE A 31 1.05 4.81 -5.71
C PHE A 31 -0.44 4.69 -6.08
N ASN A 32 -0.74 4.51 -7.36
CA ASN A 32 -2.10 4.32 -7.83
C ASN A 32 -2.72 3.03 -7.27
N GLU A 33 -1.99 1.91 -7.31
CA GLU A 33 -2.42 0.63 -6.75
C GLU A 33 -2.76 0.75 -5.26
N LEU A 34 -1.88 1.35 -4.46
CA LEU A 34 -2.10 1.51 -3.02
C LEU A 34 -3.24 2.49 -2.71
N THR A 35 -3.36 3.57 -3.48
CA THR A 35 -4.47 4.53 -3.33
C THR A 35 -5.80 3.89 -3.68
N LEU A 36 -5.84 3.12 -4.76
CA LEU A 36 -7.04 2.38 -5.19
C LEU A 36 -7.42 1.31 -4.16
N PHE A 37 -6.44 0.58 -3.64
CA PHE A 37 -6.63 -0.43 -2.60
C PHE A 37 -7.32 0.15 -1.35
N VAL A 38 -6.94 1.36 -0.92
CA VAL A 38 -7.58 2.07 0.20
C VAL A 38 -8.96 2.61 -0.18
N SER A 39 -9.17 2.95 -1.46
CA SER A 39 -10.40 3.60 -1.94
C SER A 39 -11.54 2.60 -2.23
N GLU A 40 -11.22 1.42 -2.76
CA GLU A 40 -12.23 0.42 -3.17
C GLU A 40 -12.65 -0.50 -2.01
N LYS A 41 -11.76 -0.79 -1.07
CA LYS A 41 -12.08 -1.52 0.15
C LYS A 41 -12.61 -0.54 1.19
N LYS A 42 -13.54 -0.97 2.06
CA LYS A 42 -13.86 -0.20 3.28
C LYS A 42 -12.52 0.09 3.99
N PRO A 43 -12.00 1.33 3.96
CA PRO A 43 -10.64 1.59 4.41
C PRO A 43 -10.58 1.26 5.90
N GLN A 44 -9.70 0.34 6.27
CA GLN A 44 -9.48 -0.01 7.66
C GLN A 44 -8.18 0.60 8.13
N ILE A 45 -8.24 1.28 9.27
CA ILE A 45 -7.10 1.95 9.88
C ILE A 45 -5.93 0.99 10.16
N SER A 46 -6.20 -0.31 10.31
CA SER A 46 -5.19 -1.37 10.42
C SER A 46 -4.27 -1.49 9.20
N LEU A 47 -4.71 -1.06 8.01
CA LEU A 47 -3.95 -1.14 6.77
C LEU A 47 -3.01 0.06 6.56
N ALA A 48 -3.10 1.10 7.40
CA ALA A 48 -2.27 2.29 7.25
C ALA A 48 -0.78 1.95 7.36
N VAL A 49 -0.36 1.26 8.43
CA VAL A 49 1.06 0.93 8.68
C VAL A 49 1.67 0.10 7.54
N PRO A 50 1.06 -1.02 7.09
CA PRO A 50 1.58 -1.81 5.96
C PRO A 50 1.77 -1.00 4.69
N ILE A 51 0.79 -0.16 4.34
CA ILE A 51 0.85 0.68 3.13
C ILE A 51 1.99 1.69 3.22
N TYR A 52 2.19 2.31 4.38
CA TYR A 52 3.31 3.23 4.59
C TYR A 52 4.66 2.51 4.50
N TYR A 53 4.78 1.26 4.94
CA TYR A 53 6.02 0.50 4.77
C TYR A 53 6.26 0.10 3.32
N GLU A 54 5.23 -0.32 2.59
CA GLU A 54 5.36 -0.62 1.17
C GLU A 54 5.76 0.61 0.33
N LEU A 55 5.23 1.78 0.68
CA LEU A 55 5.65 3.07 0.10
C LEU A 55 7.10 3.43 0.47
N HIS A 56 7.53 3.13 1.71
CA HIS A 56 8.90 3.36 2.12
C HIS A 56 9.87 2.55 1.25
N ASP A 57 9.63 1.25 1.11
CA ASP A 57 10.52 0.35 0.39
C ASP A 57 10.61 0.74 -1.08
N LEU A 58 9.47 1.02 -1.72
CA LEU A 58 9.43 1.57 -3.08
C LEU A 58 10.30 2.83 -3.24
N LEU A 59 10.13 3.82 -2.35
CA LEU A 59 10.84 5.09 -2.43
C LEU A 59 12.33 4.93 -2.08
N ASP A 60 12.67 4.05 -1.14
CA ASP A 60 14.04 3.77 -0.73
C ASP A 60 14.82 3.07 -1.83
N GLU A 61 14.26 2.00 -2.41
CA GLU A 61 14.84 1.28 -3.54
C GLU A 61 15.06 2.21 -4.74
N ALA A 62 14.04 2.99 -5.14
CA ALA A 62 14.12 3.88 -6.29
C ALA A 62 15.07 5.07 -6.06
N SER A 63 15.09 5.66 -4.86
CA SER A 63 16.01 6.77 -4.54
C SER A 63 17.47 6.34 -4.43
N LYS A 64 17.73 5.05 -4.15
CA LYS A 64 19.07 4.47 -4.10
C LYS A 64 19.45 3.71 -5.37
N ARG A 65 18.54 3.64 -6.36
CA ARG A 65 18.70 2.87 -7.60
C ARG A 65 19.10 1.43 -7.32
N LYS A 66 18.36 0.76 -6.44
CA LYS A 66 18.59 -0.63 -6.04
C LYS A 66 17.56 -1.57 -6.65
N GLU A 67 17.88 -2.86 -6.65
CA GLU A 67 16.96 -3.94 -7.01
C GLU A 67 16.32 -3.69 -8.39
N ARG A 68 14.99 -3.51 -8.42
CA ARG A 68 14.23 -3.28 -9.65
C ARG A 68 14.46 -1.90 -10.30
N PHE A 69 15.25 -1.02 -9.67
CA PHE A 69 15.51 0.36 -10.11
C PHE A 69 16.98 0.65 -10.42
N LEU A 70 17.81 -0.36 -10.68
CA LEU A 70 19.23 -0.18 -11.05
C LEU A 70 19.42 0.78 -12.23
N ASP A 71 18.59 0.62 -13.27
CA ASP A 71 18.64 1.39 -14.51
C ASP A 71 17.78 2.66 -14.50
N LEU A 72 17.30 3.08 -13.31
CA LEU A 72 16.47 4.27 -13.18
C LEU A 72 17.27 5.54 -13.54
N ASP A 73 16.66 6.43 -14.32
CA ASP A 73 17.20 7.75 -14.66
C ASP A 73 17.57 8.51 -13.37
N GLU A 74 18.76 9.12 -13.39
CA GLU A 74 19.29 9.79 -12.21
C GLU A 74 18.41 10.95 -11.74
N ASN A 75 17.81 11.72 -12.65
CA ASN A 75 16.92 12.81 -12.29
C ASN A 75 15.62 12.30 -11.66
N ILE A 76 15.11 11.16 -12.16
CA ILE A 76 13.95 10.50 -11.54
C ILE A 76 14.31 10.03 -10.13
N SER A 77 15.48 9.40 -9.94
CA SER A 77 15.94 8.96 -8.61
C SER A 77 16.09 10.13 -7.62
N LEU A 78 16.63 11.27 -8.07
CA LEU A 78 16.71 12.49 -7.28
C LEU A 78 15.32 13.05 -6.92
N ALA A 79 14.38 13.05 -7.87
CA ALA A 79 13.00 13.46 -7.61
C ALA A 79 12.31 12.55 -6.58
N VAL A 80 12.52 11.22 -6.67
CA VAL A 80 12.04 10.25 -5.70
C VAL A 80 12.64 10.51 -4.31
N LYS A 81 13.93 10.87 -4.23
CA LYS A 81 14.59 11.23 -2.97
C LYS A 81 13.96 12.46 -2.32
N GLU A 82 13.51 13.44 -3.10
CA GLU A 82 12.71 14.55 -2.58
C GLU A 82 11.31 14.08 -2.15
N GLY A 83 10.69 13.16 -2.90
CA GLY A 83 9.45 12.47 -2.51
C GLY A 83 9.56 11.76 -1.16
N MET A 84 10.69 11.12 -0.86
CA MET A 84 10.98 10.47 0.42
C MET A 84 10.93 11.46 1.60
N LYS A 85 11.30 12.73 1.41
CA LYS A 85 11.16 13.75 2.47
C LYS A 85 9.67 14.01 2.78
N LYS A 86 8.83 14.04 1.75
CA LYS A 86 7.38 14.19 1.90
C LYS A 86 6.76 12.97 2.56
N TYR A 87 7.19 11.77 2.16
CA TYR A 87 6.83 10.53 2.85
C TYR A 87 7.13 10.62 4.35
N LYS A 88 8.37 10.95 4.73
CA LYS A 88 8.78 11.05 6.14
C LYS A 88 7.90 12.00 6.93
N LYS A 89 7.55 13.16 6.36
CA LYS A 89 6.62 14.11 7.00
C LYS A 89 5.28 13.46 7.33
N TYR A 90 4.64 12.79 6.37
CA TYR A 90 3.34 12.16 6.63
C TYR A 90 3.45 10.93 7.52
N TYR A 91 4.54 10.17 7.40
CA TYR A 91 4.84 9.05 8.28
C TYR A 91 4.88 9.50 9.74
N THR A 92 5.51 10.64 10.06
CA THR A 92 5.53 11.14 11.45
C THR A 92 4.15 11.42 12.04
N PHE A 93 3.15 11.80 11.22
CA PHE A 93 1.78 11.96 11.71
C PHE A 93 1.10 10.64 12.04
N MET A 94 1.42 9.58 11.28
CA MET A 94 0.96 8.23 11.56
C MET A 94 1.66 7.66 12.80
N ASP A 95 3.00 7.76 12.84
CA ASP A 95 3.87 7.25 13.90
C ASP A 95 3.63 7.94 15.26
N ALA A 96 3.11 9.18 15.25
CA ALA A 96 2.75 9.89 16.47
C ALA A 96 1.55 9.26 17.23
N SER A 97 0.82 8.30 16.65
CA SER A 97 -0.35 7.68 17.27
C SER A 97 -0.26 6.17 17.31
N ASP A 98 -0.23 5.62 18.53
CA ASP A 98 -0.29 4.17 18.79
C ASP A 98 -1.56 3.51 18.24
N THR A 99 -2.57 4.30 17.87
CA THR A 99 -3.84 3.81 17.32
C THR A 99 -3.63 2.98 16.06
N TYR A 100 -2.71 3.40 15.17
CA TYR A 100 -2.45 2.69 13.91
C TYR A 100 -1.80 1.33 14.15
N TYR A 101 -0.81 1.26 15.06
CA TYR A 101 -0.17 0.01 15.46
C TYR A 101 -1.12 -0.90 16.24
N THR A 102 -1.93 -0.33 17.13
CA THR A 102 -2.95 -1.07 17.88
C THR A 102 -3.96 -1.70 16.93
N ALA A 103 -4.47 -0.93 15.97
CA ALA A 103 -5.40 -1.45 14.97
C ALA A 103 -4.77 -2.55 14.10
N LEU A 104 -3.50 -2.39 13.69
CA LEU A 104 -2.76 -3.42 12.96
C LEU A 104 -2.67 -4.73 13.76
N ILE A 105 -2.28 -4.65 15.03
CA ILE A 105 -2.13 -5.81 15.92
C ILE A 105 -3.49 -6.49 16.19
N LEU A 106 -4.57 -5.72 16.24
CA LEU A 106 -5.91 -6.25 16.48
C LEU A 106 -6.56 -6.83 15.22
N ASP A 107 -6.01 -6.59 14.03
CA ASP A 107 -6.56 -7.11 12.77
C ASP A 107 -6.30 -8.62 12.64
N PRO A 108 -7.35 -9.47 12.71
CA PRO A 108 -7.19 -10.91 12.63
C PRO A 108 -6.66 -11.36 11.26
N ARG A 109 -6.82 -10.56 10.21
CA ARG A 109 -6.34 -10.89 8.85
C ARG A 109 -4.83 -10.80 8.79
N VAL A 110 -4.23 -9.81 9.44
CA VAL A 110 -2.77 -9.64 9.51
C VAL A 110 -2.13 -10.79 10.27
N LYS A 111 -2.73 -11.22 11.39
CA LYS A 111 -2.29 -12.43 12.10
C LYS A 111 -2.51 -13.69 11.27
N GLY A 112 -3.60 -13.75 10.52
CA GLY A 112 -3.89 -14.80 9.55
C GLY A 112 -2.76 -14.92 8.53
N ASP A 113 -2.44 -13.82 7.83
CA ASP A 113 -1.39 -13.75 6.81
C ASP A 113 -0.02 -14.14 7.37
N LEU A 114 0.32 -13.70 8.58
CA LEU A 114 1.55 -14.11 9.28
C LEU A 114 1.60 -15.64 9.51
N LEU A 115 0.48 -16.25 9.92
CA LEU A 115 0.40 -17.70 10.06
C LEU A 115 0.56 -18.40 8.71
N LEU A 116 0.02 -17.83 7.62
CA LEU A 116 0.16 -18.41 6.28
C LEU A 116 1.62 -18.41 5.82
N ASP A 117 2.34 -17.31 6.04
CA ASP A 117 3.76 -17.18 5.70
C ASP A 117 4.63 -18.23 6.38
N LYS A 118 4.25 -18.66 7.59
CA LYS A 118 5.01 -19.66 8.37
C LYS A 118 4.65 -21.11 8.10
N LEU A 119 3.57 -21.37 7.38
CA LEU A 119 3.09 -22.72 7.10
C LEU A 119 3.41 -23.10 5.66
N GLU A 120 4.21 -24.15 5.47
CA GLU A 120 4.63 -24.61 4.15
C GLU A 120 3.48 -25.26 3.33
N ASP A 121 2.51 -25.90 4.00
CA ASP A 121 1.41 -26.61 3.34
C ASP A 121 0.14 -25.75 3.17
N GLU A 122 -0.29 -25.60 1.91
CA GLU A 122 -1.46 -24.83 1.50
C GLU A 122 -2.80 -25.44 1.95
N ALA A 123 -2.90 -26.77 2.06
CA ALA A 123 -4.14 -27.41 2.52
C ALA A 123 -4.37 -27.17 4.01
N THR A 124 -3.36 -27.43 4.83
CA THR A 124 -3.33 -27.19 6.28
C THR A 124 -3.59 -25.72 6.61
N ARG A 125 -2.98 -24.81 5.83
CA ARG A 125 -3.19 -23.37 5.92
C ARG A 125 -4.67 -22.98 5.81
N ARG A 126 -5.38 -23.51 4.81
CA ARG A 126 -6.80 -23.23 4.59
C ARG A 126 -7.69 -23.82 5.68
N GLU A 127 -7.36 -25.01 6.19
CA GLU A 127 -8.11 -25.64 7.27
C GLU A 127 -8.00 -24.86 8.59
N ILE A 128 -6.78 -24.45 8.96
CA ILE A 128 -6.55 -23.65 10.18
C ILE A 128 -7.30 -22.32 10.09
N LEU A 129 -7.20 -21.60 8.97
CA LEU A 129 -7.92 -20.34 8.78
C LEU A 129 -9.43 -20.50 8.88
N LYS A 130 -9.96 -21.58 8.27
CA LYS A 130 -11.38 -21.88 8.32
C LYS A 130 -11.84 -22.16 9.75
N ALA A 131 -11.14 -23.04 10.46
CA ALA A 131 -11.44 -23.33 11.87
C ALA A 131 -11.38 -22.08 12.75
N LEU A 132 -10.40 -21.20 12.53
CA LEU A 132 -10.26 -19.95 13.27
C LEU A 132 -11.43 -19.00 13.01
N ARG A 133 -11.83 -18.83 11.73
CA ARG A 133 -13.00 -18.04 11.34
C ARG A 133 -14.28 -18.60 11.94
N ASP A 134 -14.48 -19.90 11.86
CA ASP A 134 -15.69 -20.57 12.37
C ASP A 134 -15.79 -20.40 13.89
N ASN A 135 -14.67 -20.52 14.62
CA ASN A 135 -14.62 -20.27 16.06
C ASN A 135 -14.95 -18.82 16.41
N ILE A 136 -14.33 -17.84 15.75
CA ILE A 136 -14.61 -16.42 15.98
C ILE A 136 -16.08 -16.10 15.66
N HIS A 137 -16.60 -16.62 14.55
CA HIS A 137 -18.00 -16.40 14.17
C HIS A 137 -18.96 -16.99 15.20
N ARG A 138 -18.68 -18.20 15.72
CA ARG A 138 -19.48 -18.81 16.79
C ARG A 138 -19.48 -17.95 18.05
N ASP A 139 -18.30 -17.55 18.51
CA ASP A 139 -18.14 -16.90 19.82
C ASP A 139 -18.61 -15.43 19.82
N TYR A 140 -18.62 -14.78 18.64
CA TYR A 140 -18.95 -13.35 18.50
C TYR A 140 -20.10 -13.07 17.50
N SER A 141 -20.92 -14.07 17.15
CA SER A 141 -22.13 -13.83 16.36
C SER A 141 -23.13 -12.95 17.12
N VAL A 142 -23.85 -12.09 16.39
CA VAL A 142 -24.78 -11.09 16.94
C VAL A 142 -25.82 -11.72 17.87
N THR A 143 -26.23 -12.96 17.59
CA THR A 143 -27.17 -13.75 18.38
C THR A 143 -26.69 -14.02 19.82
N THR A 144 -25.37 -14.12 20.03
CA THR A 144 -24.78 -14.36 21.36
C THR A 144 -24.71 -13.09 22.20
N MET A 145 -24.63 -11.90 21.58
CA MET A 145 -24.58 -10.63 22.31
C MET A 145 -25.93 -10.24 22.88
N GLU A 146 -27.03 -10.47 22.16
CA GLU A 146 -28.39 -10.16 22.64
C GLU A 146 -28.80 -11.02 23.85
N SER A 147 -28.41 -12.30 23.89
CA SER A 147 -28.70 -13.18 25.03
C SER A 147 -27.91 -12.80 26.30
N SER A 148 -26.71 -12.21 26.14
CA SER A 148 -25.88 -11.73 27.25
C SER A 148 -26.38 -10.42 27.87
N LEU A 149 -27.12 -9.61 27.10
CA LEU A 149 -27.72 -8.35 27.55
C LEU A 149 -29.11 -8.54 28.19
N LEU A 150 -29.80 -9.62 27.85
CA LEU A 150 -31.10 -10.01 28.41
C LEU A 150 -31.00 -10.82 29.72
N SER A 151 -29.79 -11.10 30.22
CA SER A 151 -29.56 -11.87 31.46
C SER A 151 -29.03 -11.04 32.65
N LYS A 152 -29.13 -9.70 32.58
CA LYS A 152 -28.95 -8.80 33.73
C LYS A 152 -30.28 -8.19 34.14
#